data_AF-A0AAE4UBS2-F1
#
_entry.id   AF-A0AAE4UBS2-F1
#
_cell.length_a   1.000
_cell.length_b   1.000
_cell.length_c   1.000
_cell.angle_alpha   90.00
_cell.angle_beta   90.00
_cell.angle_gamma   90.00
#
_symmetry.space_group_name_H-M   'P 1'
#
loop_
_entity.id
_entity.type
_entity.pdbx_description
1 polymer ?
#
loop_
_entity_poly.entity_id
_entity_poly.type
_entity_poly.pdbx_seq_one_letter_code
_entity_poly.pdbx_strand_id
1 'polypeptide(L)'
;MTVDLALEADHRARRLHVGVAVAIATWAAAVLWFAIKVVPLDVYWMSYYTADYTHGFVRRGLAGELVRLAPNHYFAATLSLRWLSTLIYLGGLATVAGVVVSGRHRSERRLMVAAVLPLLPFGVPFAAFSARPDLFGGAALAAFSSALALTRSRPAATVWCAAYGAVIAALTLVHEAIGLQFALGAFLAIIVLGGALETTWRRGMLLAVLPGVLTTAAVAAFGRHDIAPQLCAAVPHHPVPNPFATVTSPATLMHYVLAGQPSQTDYHDWVCRNVMPNYANGIADAIRTVGHIGALGLTVSLLFGAGAAAVTVWGLSALSGVPLRAFVDALRGRTPWVITGLLLVIPVFLTGFDWTRWLTIVAFDFAIVFLLFAARRPEIDRRPTPKTVRLFILLVIALALIPVGAVPGFGGPRMV
;
A
#
# COMPACT_ATOMS: atom_id res chain seq x y z
N MET A 1 9.13 44.73 20.31
CA MET A 1 9.15 43.69 21.36
C MET A 1 8.17 42.54 21.10
N THR A 2 6.88 42.75 20.83
CA THR A 2 5.93 41.66 20.45
C THR A 2 6.14 41.09 19.04
N VAL A 3 6.65 41.90 18.11
CA VAL A 3 6.97 41.49 16.73
C VAL A 3 8.21 40.57 16.68
N ASP A 4 9.23 40.84 17.50
CA ASP A 4 10.46 40.03 17.56
C ASP A 4 10.21 38.63 18.14
N LEU A 5 9.38 38.52 19.19
CA LEU A 5 9.02 37.23 19.80
C LEU A 5 8.19 36.35 18.85
N ALA A 6 7.37 36.95 17.98
CA ALA A 6 6.60 36.23 16.98
C ALA A 6 7.49 35.71 15.83
N LEU A 7 8.49 36.49 15.41
CA LEU A 7 9.49 36.10 14.41
C LEU A 7 10.41 34.99 14.91
N GLU A 8 10.87 35.06 16.17
CA GLU A 8 11.68 34.01 16.79
C GLU A 8 10.91 32.69 16.96
N ALA A 9 9.63 32.76 17.35
CA ALA A 9 8.77 31.59 17.47
C ALA A 9 8.53 30.91 16.11
N ASP A 10 8.29 31.68 15.05
CA ASP A 10 8.13 31.18 13.67
C ASP A 10 9.43 30.54 13.14
N HIS A 11 10.58 31.16 13.42
CA HIS A 11 11.89 30.58 13.10
C HIS A 11 12.17 29.27 13.85
N ARG A 12 11.85 29.19 15.14
CA ARG A 12 12.02 27.96 15.94
C ARG A 12 11.10 26.84 15.44
N ALA A 13 9.84 27.15 15.15
CA ALA A 13 8.89 26.20 14.58
C ALA A 13 9.39 25.69 13.21
N ARG A 14 9.84 26.57 12.33
CA ARG A 14 10.39 26.20 11.02
C ARG A 14 11.63 25.30 11.13
N ARG A 15 12.57 25.62 12.04
CA ARG A 15 13.76 24.78 12.29
C ARG A 15 13.37 23.39 12.80
N LEU A 16 12.38 23.30 13.69
CA LEU A 16 11.87 22.00 14.17
C LEU A 16 11.32 21.15 13.03
N HIS A 17 10.46 21.72 12.17
CA HIS A 17 9.87 20.98 11.06
C HIS A 17 10.92 20.54 10.03
N VAL A 18 11.90 21.39 9.73
CA VAL A 18 13.04 21.03 8.86
C VAL A 18 13.88 19.92 9.50
N GLY A 19 14.21 20.03 10.78
CA GLY A 19 14.95 19.00 11.51
C GLY A 19 14.22 17.65 11.50
N VAL A 20 12.91 17.65 11.73
CA VAL A 20 12.09 16.43 11.65
C VAL A 20 12.06 15.88 10.22
N ALA A 21 11.89 16.72 9.20
CA ALA A 21 11.91 16.27 7.81
C ALA A 21 13.25 15.64 7.42
N VAL A 22 14.38 16.24 7.84
CA VAL A 22 15.73 15.68 7.64
C VAL A 22 15.90 14.36 8.38
N ALA A 23 15.44 14.26 9.62
CA ALA A 23 15.49 13.03 10.39
C ALA A 23 14.68 11.90 9.72
N ILE A 24 13.47 12.21 9.23
CA ILE A 24 12.62 11.25 8.52
C ILE A 24 13.25 10.84 7.19
N ALA A 25 13.84 11.77 6.44
CA ALA A 25 14.55 11.44 5.20
C ALA A 25 15.77 10.53 5.45
N THR A 26 16.53 10.82 6.52
CA THR A 26 17.68 10.00 6.93
C THR A 26 17.22 8.60 7.36
N TRP A 27 16.15 8.52 8.15
CA TRP A 27 15.53 7.26 8.55
C TRP A 27 15.02 6.47 7.33
N ALA A 28 14.36 7.12 6.38
CA ALA A 28 13.86 6.49 5.16
C ALA A 28 15.02 5.94 4.31
N ALA A 29 16.12 6.69 4.20
CA ALA A 29 17.33 6.21 3.54
C ALA A 29 17.94 5.00 4.26
N ALA A 30 17.96 4.98 5.59
CA ALA A 30 18.41 3.83 6.37
C ALA A 30 17.50 2.59 6.19
N VAL A 31 16.18 2.79 6.15
CA VAL A 31 15.20 1.72 5.85
C VAL A 31 15.43 1.14 4.45
N LEU A 32 15.59 1.99 3.44
CA LEU A 32 15.89 1.55 2.07
C LEU A 32 17.23 0.82 1.99
N TRP A 33 18.27 1.34 2.65
CA TRP A 33 19.56 0.68 2.74
C TRP A 33 19.43 -0.72 3.36
N PHE A 34 18.66 -0.86 4.43
CA PHE A 34 18.40 -2.15 5.07
C PHE A 34 17.66 -3.11 4.12
N ALA A 35 16.65 -2.64 3.41
CA ALA A 35 15.89 -3.43 2.44
C ALA A 35 16.72 -3.86 1.21
N ILE A 36 17.74 -3.08 0.84
CA ILE A 36 18.61 -3.35 -0.31
C ILE A 36 19.79 -4.25 0.08
N LYS A 37 20.44 -3.97 1.22
CA LYS A 37 21.74 -4.57 1.59
C LYS A 37 21.65 -5.62 2.69
N VAL A 38 20.67 -5.51 3.58
CA VAL A 38 20.62 -6.36 4.78
C VAL A 38 19.57 -7.45 4.66
N VAL A 39 18.36 -7.12 4.22
CA VAL A 39 17.29 -8.12 4.04
C VAL A 39 16.73 -8.02 2.62
N PRO A 40 17.52 -8.44 1.61
CA PRO A 40 17.08 -8.44 0.22
C PRO A 40 15.99 -9.51 0.03
N LEU A 41 14.73 -9.07 0.01
CA LEU A 41 13.56 -9.93 -0.21
C LEU A 41 13.25 -10.16 -1.70
N ASP A 42 14.22 -9.90 -2.59
CA ASP A 42 14.04 -9.91 -4.05
C ASP A 42 13.52 -11.24 -4.58
N VAL A 43 13.99 -12.37 -4.02
CA VAL A 43 13.55 -13.72 -4.40
C VAL A 43 12.01 -13.86 -4.37
N TYR A 44 11.34 -13.26 -3.40
CA TYR A 44 9.89 -13.32 -3.28
C TYR A 44 9.18 -12.27 -4.16
N TRP A 45 9.76 -11.08 -4.34
CA TRP A 45 9.12 -10.03 -5.14
C TRP A 45 9.23 -10.28 -6.64
N MET A 46 10.37 -10.81 -7.10
CA MET A 46 10.54 -11.23 -8.48
C MET A 46 9.54 -12.34 -8.85
N SER A 47 9.16 -13.18 -7.88
CA SER A 47 8.20 -14.26 -8.10
C SER A 47 6.79 -13.79 -8.46
N TYR A 48 6.47 -12.51 -8.30
CA TYR A 48 5.20 -11.94 -8.75
C TYR A 48 5.11 -11.79 -10.28
N TYR A 49 6.25 -11.84 -10.97
CA TYR A 49 6.37 -11.61 -12.41
C TYR A 49 6.76 -12.89 -13.17
N THR A 50 6.68 -14.06 -12.54
CA THR A 50 7.07 -15.35 -13.16
C THR A 50 6.04 -15.92 -14.13
N ALA A 51 4.76 -15.59 -13.94
CA ALA A 51 3.70 -16.10 -14.80
C ALA A 51 3.39 -15.13 -15.93
N ASP A 52 3.28 -15.65 -17.15
CA ASP A 52 2.91 -14.93 -18.36
C ASP A 52 1.75 -15.64 -19.09
N TYR A 53 1.32 -15.12 -20.24
CA TYR A 53 0.21 -15.68 -21.02
C TYR A 53 0.63 -16.70 -22.08
N THR A 54 1.90 -17.11 -22.13
CA THR A 54 2.41 -18.09 -23.12
C THR A 54 1.65 -19.41 -23.06
N HIS A 55 1.20 -19.81 -21.87
CA HIS A 55 0.44 -21.05 -21.63
C HIS A 55 -1.06 -20.81 -21.42
N GLY A 56 -1.57 -19.64 -21.81
CA GLY A 56 -2.97 -19.26 -21.72
C GLY A 56 -3.25 -18.24 -20.62
N PHE A 57 -4.53 -17.88 -20.45
CA PHE A 57 -4.94 -16.86 -19.49
C PHE A 57 -4.77 -17.36 -18.05
N VAL A 58 -3.94 -16.67 -17.26
CA VAL A 58 -3.61 -17.04 -15.87
C VAL A 58 -3.52 -15.80 -14.97
N ARG A 59 -3.73 -15.97 -13.66
CA ARG A 59 -3.50 -14.91 -12.66
C ARG A 59 -2.09 -14.34 -12.82
N ARG A 60 -1.94 -13.01 -12.68
CA ARG A 60 -0.68 -12.27 -12.82
C ARG A 60 -0.01 -12.35 -14.20
N GLY A 61 -0.65 -12.94 -15.21
CA GLY A 61 -0.02 -13.13 -16.52
C GLY A 61 0.46 -11.82 -17.17
N LEU A 62 -0.25 -10.70 -16.98
CA LEU A 62 0.22 -9.41 -17.51
C LEU A 62 1.52 -8.95 -16.83
N ALA A 63 1.78 -9.35 -15.59
CA ALA A 63 3.04 -9.06 -14.92
C ALA A 63 4.23 -9.74 -15.63
N GLY A 64 4.08 -11.00 -16.04
CA GLY A 64 5.10 -11.69 -16.85
C GLY A 64 5.23 -11.11 -18.26
N GLU A 65 4.13 -10.69 -18.89
CA GLU A 65 4.20 -10.02 -20.20
C GLU A 65 5.02 -8.71 -20.13
N LEU A 66 4.98 -7.97 -19.01
CA LEU A 66 5.84 -6.80 -18.81
C LEU A 66 7.33 -7.18 -18.79
N VAL A 67 7.67 -8.34 -18.21
CA VAL A 67 9.06 -8.84 -18.21
C VAL A 67 9.51 -9.25 -19.61
N ARG A 68 8.60 -9.81 -20.41
CA ARG A 68 8.89 -10.22 -21.80
C ARG A 68 9.24 -9.06 -22.74
N LEU A 69 8.96 -7.82 -22.36
CA LEU A 69 9.43 -6.62 -23.07
C LEU A 69 10.96 -6.48 -23.05
N ALA A 70 11.64 -7.16 -22.11
CA ALA A 70 13.10 -7.21 -22.00
C ALA A 70 13.58 -8.67 -22.10
N PRO A 71 13.56 -9.26 -23.32
CA PRO A 71 13.96 -10.66 -23.50
C PRO A 71 15.40 -10.87 -23.04
N ASN A 72 15.67 -12.04 -22.46
CA ASN A 72 16.97 -12.43 -21.87
C ASN A 72 17.41 -11.65 -20.63
N HIS A 73 16.60 -10.70 -20.14
CA HIS A 73 16.94 -9.85 -18.99
C HIS A 73 15.98 -10.02 -17.81
N TYR A 74 15.50 -11.25 -17.57
CA TYR A 74 14.49 -11.55 -16.54
C TYR A 74 14.78 -10.90 -15.17
N PHE A 75 15.97 -11.12 -14.61
CA PHE A 75 16.32 -10.60 -13.27
C PHE A 75 16.46 -9.07 -13.25
N ALA A 76 17.03 -8.47 -14.29
CA ALA A 76 17.14 -7.03 -14.39
C ALA A 76 15.75 -6.37 -14.56
N ALA A 77 14.88 -6.95 -15.38
CA ALA A 77 13.51 -6.49 -15.61
C ALA A 77 12.67 -6.59 -14.34
N THR A 78 12.67 -7.75 -13.67
CA THR A 78 11.90 -7.95 -12.43
C THR A 78 12.42 -7.11 -11.28
N LEU A 79 13.73 -6.95 -11.12
CA LEU A 79 14.32 -6.01 -10.15
C LEU A 79 13.92 -4.57 -10.45
N SER A 80 13.93 -4.18 -11.72
CA SER A 80 13.50 -2.85 -12.15
C SER A 80 12.02 -2.61 -11.84
N LEU A 81 11.15 -3.58 -12.16
CA LEU A 81 9.71 -3.51 -11.87
C LEU A 81 9.42 -3.44 -10.37
N ARG A 82 10.17 -4.19 -9.54
CA ARG A 82 10.11 -4.10 -8.07
C ARG A 82 10.31 -2.65 -7.63
N TRP A 83 11.45 -2.03 -7.97
CA TRP A 83 11.78 -0.68 -7.50
C TRP A 83 10.94 0.41 -8.18
N LEU A 84 10.52 0.18 -9.43
CA LEU A 84 9.59 1.06 -10.14
C LEU A 84 8.25 1.13 -9.39
N SER A 85 7.74 0.01 -8.90
CA SER A 85 6.50 -0.02 -8.10
C SER A 85 6.65 0.78 -6.79
N THR A 86 7.78 0.65 -6.09
CA THR A 86 8.14 1.45 -4.91
C THR A 86 8.18 2.95 -5.23
N LEU A 87 8.89 3.33 -6.30
CA LEU A 87 9.03 4.73 -6.69
C LEU A 87 7.69 5.37 -7.07
N ILE A 88 6.87 4.68 -7.87
CA ILE A 88 5.56 5.19 -8.29
C ILE A 88 4.62 5.32 -7.09
N TYR A 89 4.64 4.36 -6.17
CA TYR A 89 3.85 4.42 -4.94
C TYR A 89 4.25 5.57 -4.04
N LEU A 90 5.55 5.75 -3.79
CA LEU A 90 6.06 6.88 -3.02
C LEU A 90 5.76 8.23 -3.72
N GLY A 91 5.78 8.26 -5.06
CA GLY A 91 5.32 9.41 -5.85
C GLY A 91 3.83 9.70 -5.65
N GLY A 92 2.99 8.67 -5.55
CA GLY A 92 1.57 8.80 -5.20
C GLY A 92 1.36 9.38 -3.79
N LEU A 93 2.10 8.89 -2.80
CA LEU A 93 2.10 9.46 -1.44
C LEU A 93 2.59 10.91 -1.43
N ALA A 94 3.65 11.22 -2.16
CA ALA A 94 4.17 12.57 -2.30
C ALA A 94 3.16 13.51 -2.98
N THR A 95 2.39 13.01 -3.95
CA THR A 95 1.29 13.77 -4.58
C THR A 95 0.23 14.14 -3.54
N VAL A 96 -0.18 13.20 -2.70
CA VAL A 96 -1.15 13.45 -1.61
C VAL A 96 -0.59 14.47 -0.61
N ALA A 97 0.66 14.28 -0.16
CA ALA A 97 1.34 15.24 0.71
C ALA A 97 1.39 16.64 0.06
N GLY A 98 1.72 16.71 -1.23
CA GLY A 98 1.73 17.93 -2.04
C GLY A 98 0.37 18.63 -2.03
N VAL A 99 -0.73 17.91 -2.26
CA VAL A 99 -2.09 18.49 -2.18
C VAL A 99 -2.41 18.97 -0.78
N VAL A 100 -2.02 18.22 0.26
CA VAL A 100 -2.25 18.63 1.66
C VAL A 100 -1.53 19.93 1.99
N VAL A 101 -0.27 20.11 1.56
CA VAL A 101 0.51 21.32 1.87
C VAL A 101 0.22 22.50 0.94
N SER A 102 -0.35 22.27 -0.24
CA SER A 102 -0.70 23.32 -1.23
C SER A 102 -1.97 24.11 -0.89
N GLY A 103 -2.44 24.03 0.36
CA GLY A 103 -3.59 24.81 0.82
C GLY A 103 -3.36 26.32 0.75
N ARG A 104 -4.45 27.10 0.78
CA ARG A 104 -4.41 28.57 0.69
C ARG A 104 -3.56 29.23 1.78
N HIS A 105 -3.44 28.60 2.94
CA HIS A 105 -2.65 29.07 4.07
C HIS A 105 -1.60 28.05 4.45
N ARG A 106 -0.36 28.52 4.69
CA ARG A 106 0.67 27.70 5.31
C ARG A 106 0.24 27.38 6.74
N SER A 107 0.19 26.09 7.07
CA SER A 107 -0.21 25.61 8.39
C SER A 107 0.76 24.55 8.88
N GLU A 108 1.19 24.67 10.14
CA GLU A 108 2.01 23.66 10.80
C GLU A 108 1.32 22.28 10.82
N ARG A 109 -0.01 22.22 10.98
CA ARG A 109 -0.73 20.95 10.95
C ARG A 109 -0.63 20.25 9.59
N ARG A 110 -0.68 21.02 8.49
CA ARG A 110 -0.47 20.47 7.14
C ARG A 110 0.93 19.87 6.99
N LEU A 111 1.94 20.57 7.53
CA LEU A 111 3.33 20.09 7.53
C LEU A 111 3.51 18.85 8.40
N MET A 112 2.96 18.82 9.62
CA MET A 112 3.03 17.67 10.53
C MET A 112 2.41 16.42 9.91
N VAL A 113 1.25 16.58 9.27
CA VAL A 113 0.53 15.48 8.61
C VAL A 113 1.24 15.01 7.33
N ALA A 114 1.79 15.92 6.54
CA ALA A 114 2.61 15.54 5.39
C ALA A 114 3.92 14.85 5.81
N ALA A 115 4.54 15.31 6.89
CA ALA A 115 5.80 14.76 7.41
C ALA A 115 5.63 13.36 7.99
N VAL A 116 4.48 13.00 8.57
CA VAL A 116 4.27 11.65 9.13
C VAL A 116 3.99 10.60 8.04
N LEU A 117 3.57 11.01 6.84
CA LEU A 117 3.17 10.10 5.75
C LEU A 117 4.20 8.99 5.43
N PRO A 118 5.52 9.28 5.34
CA PRO A 118 6.56 8.27 5.11
C PRO A 118 6.68 7.24 6.24
N LEU A 119 6.23 7.55 7.46
CA LEU A 119 6.35 6.71 8.65
C LEU A 119 5.11 5.85 8.90
N LEU A 120 3.99 6.15 8.25
CA LEU A 120 2.74 5.41 8.47
C LEU A 120 2.93 3.92 8.12
N PRO A 121 2.06 3.02 8.62
CA PRO A 121 2.15 1.59 8.30
C PRO A 121 2.23 1.28 6.81
N PHE A 122 1.63 2.12 5.97
CA PHE A 122 1.69 2.02 4.50
C PHE A 122 2.76 2.94 3.86
N GLY A 123 3.66 3.53 4.64
CA GLY A 123 4.68 4.47 4.19
C GLY A 123 5.90 3.79 3.56
N VAL A 124 7.10 4.33 3.83
CA VAL A 124 8.37 3.85 3.27
C VAL A 124 8.66 2.39 3.62
N PRO A 125 8.46 1.90 4.87
CA PRO A 125 8.71 0.49 5.17
C PRO A 125 7.85 -0.45 4.33
N PHE A 126 6.57 -0.11 4.13
CA PHE A 126 5.67 -0.88 3.28
C PHE A 126 6.15 -0.91 1.83
N ALA A 127 6.51 0.25 1.29
CA ALA A 127 7.00 0.37 -0.08
C ALA A 127 8.35 -0.35 -0.31
N ALA A 128 9.21 -0.41 0.71
CA ALA A 128 10.53 -1.02 0.64
C ALA A 128 10.53 -2.54 0.87
N PHE A 129 9.80 -2.99 1.90
CA PHE A 129 9.76 -4.40 2.31
C PHE A 129 8.57 -5.18 1.76
N SER A 130 7.55 -4.53 1.19
CA SER A 130 6.44 -5.18 0.51
C SER A 130 6.27 -4.62 -0.92
N ALA A 131 7.38 -4.59 -1.68
CA ALA A 131 7.49 -4.06 -3.04
C ALA A 131 6.80 -4.95 -4.10
N ARG A 132 5.50 -5.17 -3.91
CA ARG A 132 4.62 -6.00 -4.74
C ARG A 132 3.90 -5.14 -5.79
N PRO A 133 3.32 -5.76 -6.83
CA PRO A 133 2.59 -5.01 -7.85
C PRO A 133 1.35 -4.25 -7.35
N ASP A 134 0.79 -4.58 -6.19
CA ASP A 134 -0.33 -3.84 -5.58
C ASP A 134 0.03 -2.40 -5.21
N LEU A 135 1.32 -2.07 -5.08
CA LEU A 135 1.81 -0.70 -4.96
C LEU A 135 1.39 0.20 -6.15
N PHE A 136 1.28 -0.35 -7.36
CA PHE A 136 0.74 0.42 -8.50
C PHE A 136 -0.73 0.79 -8.28
N GLY A 137 -1.52 -0.11 -7.70
CA GLY A 137 -2.93 0.15 -7.37
C GLY A 137 -3.06 1.24 -6.31
N GLY A 138 -2.20 1.20 -5.29
CA GLY A 138 -2.14 2.25 -4.27
C GLY A 138 -1.79 3.62 -4.88
N ALA A 139 -0.78 3.67 -5.75
CA ALA A 139 -0.39 4.89 -6.44
C ALA A 139 -1.55 5.46 -7.29
N ALA A 140 -2.25 4.58 -8.03
CA ALA A 140 -3.41 4.95 -8.83
C ALA A 140 -4.53 5.54 -7.95
N LEU A 141 -4.81 4.94 -6.79
CA LEU A 141 -5.82 5.47 -5.86
C LEU A 141 -5.41 6.82 -5.27
N ALA A 142 -4.14 7.00 -4.91
CA ALA A 142 -3.62 8.26 -4.40
C ALA A 142 -3.73 9.39 -5.44
N ALA A 143 -3.35 9.11 -6.69
CA ALA A 143 -3.48 10.05 -7.80
C ALA A 143 -4.95 10.37 -8.11
N PHE A 144 -5.81 9.34 -8.20
CA PHE A 144 -7.25 9.50 -8.44
C PHE A 144 -7.93 10.33 -7.35
N SER A 145 -7.66 10.03 -6.08
CA SER A 145 -8.22 10.77 -4.95
C SER A 145 -7.76 12.23 -4.95
N SER A 146 -6.47 12.47 -5.24
CA SER A 146 -5.91 13.81 -5.36
C SER A 146 -6.56 14.59 -6.51
N ALA A 147 -6.73 13.95 -7.67
CA ALA A 147 -7.39 14.54 -8.83
C ALA A 147 -8.84 14.91 -8.53
N LEU A 148 -9.61 14.03 -7.88
CA LEU A 148 -10.98 14.33 -7.44
C LEU A 148 -11.04 15.48 -6.43
N ALA A 149 -10.08 15.56 -5.50
CA ALA A 149 -10.04 16.64 -4.51
C ALA A 149 -9.85 18.03 -5.16
N LEU A 150 -9.15 18.08 -6.30
CA LEU A 150 -8.84 19.31 -7.04
C LEU A 150 -9.85 19.63 -8.15
N THR A 151 -10.56 18.62 -8.66
CA THR A 151 -11.47 18.77 -9.80
C THR A 151 -12.74 19.51 -9.41
N ARG A 152 -13.13 20.47 -10.26
CA ARG A 152 -14.35 21.28 -10.08
C ARG A 152 -15.43 21.00 -11.13
N SER A 153 -15.07 20.42 -12.27
CA SER A 153 -16.00 20.14 -13.36
C SER A 153 -16.46 18.69 -13.37
N ARG A 154 -17.76 18.49 -13.59
CA ARG A 154 -18.40 17.17 -13.67
C ARG A 154 -17.84 16.27 -14.79
N PRO A 155 -17.57 16.79 -16.02
CA PRO A 155 -16.98 15.95 -17.07
C PRO A 155 -15.60 15.44 -16.69
N ALA A 156 -14.72 16.31 -16.17
CA ALA A 156 -13.38 15.89 -15.77
C ALA A 156 -13.43 14.88 -14.62
N ALA A 157 -14.30 15.06 -13.63
CA ALA A 157 -14.46 14.09 -12.54
C ALA A 157 -14.93 12.72 -13.05
N THR A 158 -15.79 12.70 -14.07
CA THR A 158 -16.27 11.46 -14.71
C THR A 158 -15.15 10.79 -15.50
N VAL A 159 -14.33 11.56 -16.22
CA VAL A 159 -13.13 11.06 -16.91
C VAL A 159 -12.15 10.46 -15.92
N TRP A 160 -11.92 11.09 -14.76
CA TRP A 160 -11.06 10.52 -13.71
C TRP A 160 -11.59 9.19 -13.18
N CYS A 161 -12.90 9.05 -12.97
CA CYS A 161 -13.49 7.78 -12.56
C CYS A 161 -13.28 6.68 -13.61
N ALA A 162 -13.52 6.99 -14.90
CA ALA A 162 -13.33 6.03 -15.98
C ALA A 162 -11.85 5.64 -16.18
N ALA A 163 -10.95 6.63 -16.13
CA ALA A 163 -9.51 6.40 -16.25
C ALA A 163 -8.99 5.55 -15.08
N TYR A 164 -9.39 5.86 -13.84
CA TYR A 164 -9.04 5.04 -12.68
C TYR A 164 -9.56 3.60 -12.82
N GLY A 165 -10.83 3.42 -13.21
CA GLY A 165 -11.39 2.09 -13.43
C GLY A 165 -10.62 1.28 -14.48
N ALA A 166 -10.29 1.90 -15.61
CA ALA A 166 -9.49 1.25 -16.66
C ALA A 166 -8.08 0.87 -16.19
N VAL A 167 -7.41 1.77 -15.46
CA VAL A 167 -6.09 1.50 -14.87
C VAL A 167 -6.16 0.35 -13.87
N ILE A 168 -7.16 0.36 -12.97
CA ILE A 168 -7.33 -0.71 -11.97
C ILE A 168 -7.68 -2.05 -12.64
N ALA A 169 -8.46 -2.07 -13.71
CA ALA A 169 -8.70 -3.28 -14.48
C ALA A 169 -7.39 -3.85 -15.06
N ALA A 170 -6.58 -3.02 -15.71
CA ALA A 170 -5.27 -3.44 -16.23
C ALA A 170 -4.34 -3.93 -15.10
N LEU A 171 -4.25 -3.20 -14.00
CA LEU A 171 -3.44 -3.60 -12.85
C LEU A 171 -3.95 -4.89 -12.19
N THR A 172 -5.26 -5.17 -12.24
CA THR A 172 -5.83 -6.43 -11.77
C THR A 172 -5.30 -7.63 -12.58
N LEU A 173 -4.95 -7.45 -13.85
CA LEU A 173 -4.28 -8.49 -14.65
C LEU A 173 -2.80 -8.69 -14.24
N VAL A 174 -2.15 -7.65 -13.70
CA VAL A 174 -0.79 -7.72 -13.13
C VAL A 174 -0.83 -8.41 -11.76
N HIS A 175 -1.81 -8.07 -10.93
CA HIS A 175 -2.09 -8.77 -9.68
C HIS A 175 -3.60 -8.77 -9.39
N GLU A 176 -4.15 -9.98 -9.33
CA GLU A 176 -5.58 -10.28 -9.27
C GLU A 176 -6.35 -9.67 -8.09
N ALA A 177 -5.66 -9.26 -7.02
CA ALA A 177 -6.30 -8.71 -5.83
C ALA A 177 -6.50 -7.19 -5.92
N ILE A 178 -5.81 -6.49 -6.83
CA ILE A 178 -5.78 -5.02 -6.89
C ILE A 178 -7.18 -4.41 -7.02
N GLY A 179 -8.01 -4.95 -7.91
CA GLY A 179 -9.37 -4.47 -8.13
C GLY A 179 -10.25 -4.49 -6.88
N LEU A 180 -10.02 -5.46 -6.00
CA LEU A 180 -10.76 -5.62 -4.75
C LEU A 180 -10.15 -4.80 -3.60
N GLN A 181 -8.82 -4.78 -3.52
CA GLN A 181 -8.05 -4.12 -2.46
C GLN A 181 -8.35 -2.62 -2.34
N PHE A 182 -8.44 -1.92 -3.48
CA PHE A 182 -8.58 -0.45 -3.52
C PHE A 182 -10.02 0.01 -3.82
N ALA A 183 -11.00 -0.92 -3.81
CA ALA A 183 -12.40 -0.60 -4.08
C ALA A 183 -13.00 0.28 -2.97
N LEU A 184 -12.69 -0.01 -1.71
CA LEU A 184 -13.13 0.79 -0.56
C LEU A 184 -12.64 2.24 -0.71
N GLY A 185 -11.36 2.43 -0.96
CA GLY A 185 -10.76 3.74 -1.17
C GLY A 185 -11.41 4.51 -2.33
N ALA A 186 -11.71 3.85 -3.44
CA ALA A 186 -12.41 4.48 -4.57
C ALA A 186 -13.83 4.94 -4.19
N PHE A 187 -14.60 4.12 -3.47
CA PHE A 187 -15.91 4.54 -2.94
C PHE A 187 -15.77 5.74 -2.01
N LEU A 188 -14.85 5.68 -1.04
CA LEU A 188 -14.62 6.78 -0.09
C LEU A 188 -14.22 8.07 -0.84
N ALA A 189 -13.30 7.99 -1.80
CA ALA A 189 -12.84 9.12 -2.59
C ALA A 189 -14.00 9.80 -3.34
N ILE A 190 -14.85 9.02 -4.02
CA ILE A 190 -15.98 9.57 -4.77
C ILE A 190 -17.03 10.19 -3.83
N ILE A 191 -17.32 9.52 -2.70
CA ILE A 191 -18.29 10.02 -1.70
C ILE A 191 -17.84 11.36 -1.12
N VAL A 192 -16.58 11.42 -0.69
CA VAL A 192 -16.07 12.51 0.16
C VAL A 192 -15.42 13.61 -0.67
N LEU A 193 -14.72 13.27 -1.75
CA LEU A 193 -13.95 14.21 -2.57
C LEU A 193 -14.69 14.60 -3.84
N GLY A 194 -15.52 13.71 -4.41
CA GLY A 194 -16.21 13.83 -5.69
C GLY A 194 -17.40 14.80 -5.75
N GLY A 195 -17.35 15.93 -5.03
CA GLY A 195 -18.45 16.92 -5.01
C GLY A 195 -18.87 17.41 -6.41
N ALA A 196 -17.92 17.48 -7.35
CA ALA A 196 -18.18 17.87 -8.75
C ALA A 196 -19.07 16.88 -9.53
N LEU A 197 -19.24 15.65 -9.06
CA LEU A 197 -20.09 14.65 -9.72
C LEU A 197 -21.58 14.89 -9.48
N GLU A 198 -21.95 15.70 -8.48
CA GLU A 198 -23.34 16.06 -8.13
C GLU A 198 -24.26 14.84 -8.11
N THR A 199 -25.19 14.70 -9.06
CA THR A 199 -26.16 13.60 -9.16
C THR A 199 -25.61 12.34 -9.84
N THR A 200 -24.44 12.43 -10.50
CA THR A 200 -23.81 11.30 -11.22
C THR A 200 -22.80 10.49 -10.41
N TRP A 201 -22.68 10.74 -9.10
CA TRP A 201 -21.75 10.03 -8.24
C TRP A 201 -21.88 8.49 -8.32
N ARG A 202 -23.11 7.95 -8.47
CA ARG A 202 -23.33 6.50 -8.65
C ARG A 202 -22.69 5.98 -9.93
N ARG A 203 -22.80 6.71 -11.04
CA ARG A 203 -22.12 6.36 -12.29
C ARG A 203 -20.61 6.43 -12.13
N GLY A 204 -20.11 7.48 -11.46
CA GLY A 204 -18.68 7.58 -11.14
C GLY A 204 -18.18 6.38 -10.34
N MET A 205 -18.94 5.91 -9.35
CA MET A 205 -18.60 4.71 -8.58
C MET A 205 -18.54 3.45 -9.43
N LEU A 206 -19.55 3.23 -10.27
CA LEU A 206 -19.56 2.09 -11.18
C LEU A 206 -18.38 2.14 -12.14
N LEU A 207 -18.10 3.28 -12.74
CA LEU A 207 -16.96 3.47 -13.64
C LEU A 207 -15.61 3.20 -12.96
N ALA A 208 -15.47 3.60 -11.70
CA ALA A 208 -14.22 3.45 -10.96
C ALA A 208 -13.99 2.03 -10.40
N VAL A 209 -15.04 1.33 -9.99
CA VAL A 209 -14.93 0.06 -9.24
C VAL A 209 -15.26 -1.16 -10.10
N LEU A 210 -16.31 -1.08 -10.93
CA LEU A 210 -16.82 -2.24 -11.67
C LEU A 210 -15.77 -2.87 -12.59
N PRO A 211 -14.94 -2.12 -13.35
CA PRO A 211 -13.93 -2.73 -14.21
C PRO A 211 -12.97 -3.65 -13.44
N GLY A 212 -12.42 -3.19 -12.30
CA GLY A 212 -11.52 -3.99 -11.48
C GLY A 212 -12.18 -5.24 -10.88
N VAL A 213 -13.42 -5.11 -10.42
CA VAL A 213 -14.21 -6.23 -9.88
C VAL A 213 -14.48 -7.27 -10.97
N LEU A 214 -14.91 -6.84 -12.16
CA LEU A 214 -15.17 -7.73 -13.28
C LEU A 214 -13.89 -8.41 -13.78
N THR A 215 -12.77 -7.69 -13.85
CA THR A 215 -11.48 -8.30 -14.19
C THR A 215 -11.04 -9.33 -13.14
N THR A 216 -11.24 -9.04 -11.85
CA THR A 216 -10.94 -10.00 -10.77
C THR A 216 -11.79 -11.26 -10.93
N ALA A 217 -13.09 -11.10 -11.16
CA ALA A 217 -14.01 -12.21 -11.39
C ALA A 217 -13.62 -13.02 -12.64
N ALA A 218 -13.21 -12.34 -13.73
CA ALA A 218 -12.76 -13.00 -14.95
C ALA A 218 -11.47 -13.81 -14.72
N VAL A 219 -10.49 -13.26 -14.00
CA VAL A 219 -9.27 -14.00 -13.62
C VAL A 219 -9.61 -15.22 -12.76
N ALA A 220 -10.53 -15.06 -11.80
CA ALA A 220 -10.94 -16.16 -10.92
C ALA A 220 -11.75 -17.25 -11.65
N ALA A 221 -12.56 -16.89 -12.65
CA ALA A 221 -13.43 -17.83 -13.36
C ALA A 221 -12.76 -18.49 -14.58
N PHE A 222 -11.89 -17.77 -15.29
CA PHE A 222 -11.29 -18.20 -16.55
C PHE A 222 -9.78 -18.43 -16.47
N GLY A 223 -9.14 -18.11 -15.34
CA GLY A 223 -7.72 -18.35 -15.14
C GLY A 223 -7.41 -19.85 -15.13
N ARG A 224 -6.38 -20.26 -15.88
CA ARG A 224 -5.89 -21.64 -15.84
C ARG A 224 -5.23 -21.95 -14.51
N HIS A 225 -5.49 -23.16 -14.02
CA HIS A 225 -4.88 -23.72 -12.81
C HIS A 225 -3.99 -24.93 -13.10
N ASP A 226 -4.05 -25.48 -14.30
CA ASP A 226 -3.37 -26.73 -14.68
C ASP A 226 -1.98 -26.50 -15.32
N ILE A 227 -1.41 -25.30 -15.19
CA ILE A 227 -0.19 -24.89 -15.89
C ILE A 227 1.04 -24.70 -14.99
N ALA A 228 0.95 -25.08 -13.70
CA ALA A 228 2.06 -24.90 -12.77
C ALA A 228 3.38 -25.59 -13.22
N PRO A 229 3.38 -26.83 -13.77
CA PRO A 229 4.61 -27.45 -14.28
C PRO A 229 5.24 -26.68 -15.45
N GLN A 230 4.42 -26.17 -16.38
CA GLN A 230 4.86 -25.41 -17.54
C GLN A 230 5.45 -24.06 -17.12
N LEU A 231 4.79 -23.38 -16.18
CA LEU A 231 5.30 -22.14 -15.60
C LEU A 231 6.62 -22.37 -14.86
N CYS A 232 6.72 -23.45 -14.07
CA CYS A 232 7.97 -23.82 -13.40
C CYS A 232 9.12 -24.02 -14.41
N ALA A 233 8.88 -24.76 -15.50
CA ALA A 233 9.88 -25.00 -16.54
C ALA A 233 10.38 -23.70 -17.24
N ALA A 234 9.56 -22.64 -17.23
CA ALA A 234 9.93 -21.34 -17.79
C ALA A 234 10.70 -20.43 -16.81
N VAL A 235 10.77 -20.77 -15.52
CA VAL A 235 11.51 -19.98 -14.54
C VAL A 235 13.03 -20.16 -14.76
N PRO A 236 13.81 -19.08 -14.88
CA PRO A 236 15.26 -19.20 -15.08
C PRO A 236 15.99 -19.58 -13.77
N HIS A 237 17.02 -20.43 -13.90
CA HIS A 237 17.98 -20.68 -12.82
C HIS A 237 18.88 -19.47 -12.59
N HIS A 238 19.12 -19.14 -11.32
CA HIS A 238 20.05 -18.10 -10.90
C HIS A 238 20.22 -18.14 -9.39
N PRO A 239 21.46 -18.09 -8.86
CA PRO A 239 21.68 -17.97 -7.42
C PRO A 239 21.25 -16.58 -6.93
N VAL A 240 20.34 -16.52 -5.97
CA VAL A 240 19.85 -15.26 -5.39
C VAL A 240 19.96 -15.26 -3.87
N PRO A 241 20.22 -14.09 -3.24
CA PRO A 241 20.14 -13.95 -1.79
C PRO A 241 18.74 -14.33 -1.29
N ASN A 242 18.68 -15.20 -0.28
CA ASN A 242 17.44 -15.61 0.35
C ASN A 242 17.54 -15.51 1.88
N PRO A 243 17.23 -14.33 2.45
CA PRO A 243 17.15 -14.17 3.91
C PRO A 243 16.09 -15.07 4.55
N PHE A 244 15.04 -15.51 3.84
CA PHE A 244 13.99 -16.36 4.42
C PHE A 244 14.49 -17.74 4.84
N ALA A 245 15.58 -18.22 4.23
CA ALA A 245 16.18 -19.51 4.60
C ALA A 245 16.82 -19.49 6.00
N THR A 246 17.19 -18.31 6.52
CA THR A 246 17.99 -18.17 7.75
C THR A 246 17.31 -17.29 8.80
N VAL A 247 16.62 -16.23 8.37
CA VAL A 247 15.96 -15.25 9.25
C VAL A 247 14.55 -15.71 9.62
N THR A 248 14.44 -16.35 10.78
CA THR A 248 13.19 -16.88 11.34
C THR A 248 12.77 -16.21 12.65
N SER A 249 13.64 -15.39 13.24
CA SER A 249 13.43 -14.67 14.50
C SER A 249 14.33 -13.43 14.58
N PRO A 250 14.08 -12.49 15.51
CA PRO A 250 14.97 -11.35 15.74
C PRO A 250 16.41 -11.77 16.08
N ALA A 251 16.58 -12.91 16.78
CA ALA A 251 17.90 -13.44 17.11
C ALA A 251 18.65 -13.94 15.87
N THR A 252 17.96 -14.63 14.95
CA THR A 252 18.58 -15.11 13.71
C THR A 252 18.80 -13.97 12.72
N LEU A 253 17.97 -12.92 12.73
CA LEU A 253 18.26 -11.66 12.03
C LEU A 253 19.56 -11.06 12.53
N MET A 254 19.74 -10.91 13.85
CA MET A 254 20.98 -10.36 14.41
C MET A 254 22.20 -11.16 14.00
N HIS A 255 22.12 -12.50 14.08
CA HIS A 255 23.19 -13.38 13.64
C HIS A 255 23.48 -13.21 12.14
N TYR A 256 22.45 -13.14 11.30
CA TYR A 256 22.57 -12.93 9.86
C TYR A 256 23.29 -11.61 9.53
N VAL A 257 22.93 -10.52 10.22
CA VAL A 257 23.56 -9.21 10.05
C VAL A 257 25.05 -9.25 10.45
N LEU A 258 25.38 -9.93 11.55
CA LEU A 258 26.75 -10.04 12.04
C LEU A 258 27.62 -10.97 11.19
N ALA A 259 27.05 -12.04 10.65
CA ALA A 259 27.76 -13.02 9.82
C ALA A 259 28.05 -12.52 8.40
N GLY A 260 27.29 -11.53 7.90
CA GLY A 260 27.58 -10.83 6.65
C GLY A 260 27.45 -11.64 5.36
N GLN A 261 26.96 -12.89 5.42
CA GLN A 261 26.85 -13.81 4.29
C GLN A 261 25.38 -14.20 4.06
N PRO A 262 24.72 -13.71 3.00
CA PRO A 262 23.39 -14.16 2.62
C PRO A 262 23.42 -15.63 2.21
N SER A 263 22.60 -16.48 2.84
CA SER A 263 22.27 -17.78 2.27
C SER A 263 21.76 -17.59 0.83
N GLN A 264 22.42 -18.24 -0.12
CA GLN A 264 22.01 -18.24 -1.52
C GLN A 264 21.07 -19.43 -1.75
N THR A 265 20.05 -19.23 -2.57
CA THR A 265 19.22 -20.31 -3.10
C THR A 265 19.17 -20.19 -4.61
N ASP A 266 18.99 -21.30 -5.32
CA ASP A 266 18.62 -21.23 -6.74
C ASP A 266 17.18 -20.70 -6.86
N TYR A 267 17.01 -19.66 -7.68
CA TYR A 267 15.73 -18.98 -7.85
C TYR A 267 14.65 -19.90 -8.43
N HIS A 268 15.01 -20.70 -9.45
CA HIS A 268 14.07 -21.65 -10.07
C HIS A 268 13.58 -22.65 -9.03
N ASP A 269 14.50 -23.30 -8.31
CA ASP A 269 14.14 -24.30 -7.29
C ASP A 269 13.24 -23.70 -6.20
N TRP A 270 13.56 -22.49 -5.73
CA TRP A 270 12.78 -21.83 -4.69
C TRP A 270 11.38 -21.45 -5.18
N VAL A 271 11.26 -20.88 -6.38
CA VAL A 271 9.98 -20.48 -6.97
C VAL A 271 9.12 -21.70 -7.29
N CYS A 272 9.70 -22.74 -7.88
CA CYS A 272 9.00 -23.99 -8.19
C CYS A 272 8.50 -24.71 -6.94
N ARG A 273 9.23 -24.63 -5.83
CA ARG A 273 8.81 -25.21 -4.54
C ARG A 273 7.76 -24.37 -3.81
N ASN A 274 7.96 -23.05 -3.71
CA ASN A 274 7.21 -22.20 -2.79
C ASN A 274 6.08 -21.38 -3.46
N VAL A 275 6.19 -21.12 -4.76
CA VAL A 275 5.31 -20.19 -5.48
C VAL A 275 4.45 -20.90 -6.51
N MET A 276 5.05 -21.74 -7.37
CA MET A 276 4.33 -22.43 -8.45
C MET A 276 3.16 -23.30 -7.99
N PRO A 277 3.20 -24.00 -6.83
CA PRO A 277 2.04 -24.76 -6.36
C PRO A 277 0.79 -23.90 -6.17
N ASN A 278 0.94 -22.60 -5.86
CA ASN A 278 -0.20 -21.69 -5.70
C ASN A 278 -0.93 -21.36 -7.02
N TYR A 279 -0.31 -21.64 -8.17
CA TYR A 279 -0.97 -21.53 -9.47
C TYR A 279 -1.88 -22.72 -9.75
N ALA A 280 -1.66 -23.86 -9.07
CA ALA A 280 -2.56 -25.01 -9.13
C ALA A 280 -3.81 -24.87 -8.25
N ASN A 281 -3.80 -23.94 -7.31
CA ASN A 281 -4.89 -23.75 -6.38
C ASN A 281 -6.09 -23.06 -7.03
N GLY A 282 -7.26 -23.70 -6.95
CA GLY A 282 -8.54 -23.01 -7.12
C GLY A 282 -8.89 -22.17 -5.90
N ILE A 283 -10.07 -21.53 -5.91
CA ILE A 283 -10.53 -20.69 -4.79
C ILE A 283 -10.66 -21.48 -3.49
N ALA A 284 -11.23 -22.69 -3.55
CA ALA A 284 -11.40 -23.54 -2.37
C ALA A 284 -10.05 -23.97 -1.77
N ASP A 285 -9.06 -24.27 -2.61
CA ASP A 285 -7.70 -24.63 -2.17
C ASP A 285 -6.99 -23.45 -1.53
N ALA A 286 -7.15 -22.25 -2.09
CA ALA A 286 -6.63 -21.03 -1.51
C ALA A 286 -7.22 -20.77 -0.11
N ILE A 287 -8.54 -20.95 0.07
CA ILE A 287 -9.20 -20.82 1.37
C ILE A 287 -8.67 -21.85 2.38
N ARG A 288 -8.53 -23.12 1.95
CA ARG A 288 -7.95 -24.17 2.81
C ARG A 288 -6.52 -23.84 3.22
N THR A 289 -5.72 -23.31 2.29
CA THR A 289 -4.33 -22.87 2.54
C THR A 289 -4.28 -21.78 3.61
N VAL A 290 -5.18 -20.79 3.55
CA VAL A 290 -5.31 -19.77 4.61
C VAL A 290 -5.72 -20.40 5.93
N GLY A 291 -6.66 -21.35 5.92
CA GLY A 291 -7.08 -22.09 7.10
C GLY A 291 -5.94 -22.84 7.80
N HIS A 292 -4.96 -23.35 7.05
CA HIS A 292 -3.79 -24.05 7.59
C HIS A 292 -2.82 -23.18 8.39
N ILE A 293 -2.90 -21.85 8.28
CA ILE A 293 -2.15 -20.92 9.15
C ILE A 293 -2.61 -21.04 10.60
N GLY A 294 -3.86 -21.47 10.82
CA GLY A 294 -4.46 -21.65 12.13
C GLY A 294 -5.07 -20.35 12.68
N ALA A 295 -6.09 -20.52 13.51
CA ALA A 295 -6.86 -19.40 14.08
C ALA A 295 -5.97 -18.40 14.83
N LEU A 296 -5.00 -18.87 15.61
CA LEU A 296 -4.12 -18.01 16.40
C LEU A 296 -3.31 -17.03 15.53
N GLY A 297 -2.64 -17.53 14.48
CA GLY A 297 -1.81 -16.68 13.60
C GLY A 297 -2.65 -15.62 12.88
N LEU A 298 -3.83 -16.02 12.39
CA LEU A 298 -4.78 -15.11 11.74
C LEU A 298 -5.35 -14.07 12.73
N THR A 299 -5.75 -14.47 13.94
CA THR A 299 -6.25 -13.55 14.97
C THR A 299 -5.18 -12.53 15.38
N VAL A 300 -3.94 -12.96 15.64
CA VAL A 300 -2.86 -12.03 16.01
C VAL A 300 -2.57 -11.05 14.87
N SER A 301 -2.53 -11.53 13.62
CA SER A 301 -2.35 -10.69 12.43
C SER A 301 -3.47 -9.66 12.27
N LEU A 302 -4.72 -10.09 12.53
CA LEU A 302 -5.89 -9.22 12.51
C LEU A 302 -5.79 -8.12 13.58
N LEU A 303 -5.53 -8.50 14.83
CA LEU A 303 -5.46 -7.57 15.96
C LEU A 303 -4.33 -6.55 15.78
N PHE A 304 -3.15 -7.01 15.34
CA PHE A 304 -2.00 -6.14 15.09
C PHE A 304 -2.29 -5.16 13.95
N GLY A 305 -2.81 -5.64 12.81
CA GLY A 305 -3.19 -4.78 11.69
C GLY A 305 -4.29 -3.79 12.05
N ALA A 306 -5.29 -4.21 12.83
CA ALA A 306 -6.41 -3.36 13.25
C ALA A 306 -5.94 -2.28 14.23
N GLY A 307 -5.05 -2.64 15.16
CA GLY A 307 -4.40 -1.69 16.06
C GLY A 307 -3.59 -0.64 15.28
N ALA A 308 -2.77 -1.07 14.32
CA ALA A 308 -2.00 -0.15 13.48
C ALA A 308 -2.89 0.78 12.63
N ALA A 309 -3.98 0.25 12.06
CA ALA A 309 -4.97 1.05 11.33
C ALA A 309 -5.64 2.08 12.25
N ALA A 310 -6.07 1.67 13.45
CA ALA A 310 -6.70 2.55 14.42
C ALA A 310 -5.77 3.68 14.87
N VAL A 311 -4.52 3.36 15.23
CA VAL A 311 -3.49 4.35 15.60
C VAL A 311 -3.21 5.31 14.46
N THR A 312 -3.15 4.82 13.22
CA THR A 312 -2.95 5.65 12.03
C THR A 312 -4.08 6.65 11.85
N VAL A 313 -5.32 6.16 11.82
CA VAL A 313 -6.52 6.99 11.61
C VAL A 313 -6.69 8.01 12.75
N TRP A 314 -6.51 7.57 13.99
CA TRP A 314 -6.53 8.45 15.16
C TRP A 314 -5.43 9.51 15.11
N GLY A 315 -4.19 9.11 14.82
CA GLY A 315 -3.04 10.01 14.73
C GLY A 315 -3.27 11.07 13.67
N LEU A 316 -3.71 10.68 12.47
CA LEU A 316 -4.04 11.62 11.40
C LEU A 316 -5.16 12.59 11.78
N SER A 317 -6.21 12.11 12.47
CA SER A 317 -7.29 12.98 12.97
C SER A 317 -6.78 13.97 14.03
N ALA A 318 -5.97 13.52 14.98
CA ALA A 318 -5.42 14.37 16.03
C ALA A 318 -4.45 15.43 15.49
N LEU A 319 -3.58 15.05 14.55
CA LEU A 319 -2.62 15.93 13.90
C LEU A 319 -3.31 16.94 12.98
N SER A 320 -4.25 16.50 12.15
CA SER A 320 -5.03 17.40 11.28
C SER A 320 -5.99 18.30 12.07
N GLY A 321 -6.40 17.90 13.28
CA GLY A 321 -7.42 18.58 14.07
C GLY A 321 -8.84 18.37 13.56
N VAL A 322 -9.01 17.61 12.48
CA VAL A 322 -10.32 17.28 11.89
C VAL A 322 -10.86 16.03 12.59
N PRO A 323 -12.02 16.08 13.25
CA PRO A 323 -12.53 14.94 13.99
C PRO A 323 -13.07 13.87 13.03
N LEU A 324 -12.81 12.59 13.33
CA LEU A 324 -13.30 11.46 12.52
C LEU A 324 -14.81 11.47 12.32
N ARG A 325 -15.57 11.95 13.31
CA ARG A 325 -17.04 12.09 13.19
C ARG A 325 -17.44 12.93 11.97
N ALA A 326 -16.68 13.98 11.64
CA ALA A 326 -16.98 14.82 10.48
C ALA A 326 -16.79 14.07 9.16
N PHE A 327 -15.84 13.14 9.12
CA PHE A 327 -15.66 12.24 7.98
C PHE A 327 -16.81 11.24 7.89
N VAL A 328 -17.18 10.60 9.00
CA VAL A 328 -18.31 9.65 9.07
C VAL A 328 -19.64 10.33 8.70
N ASP A 329 -19.85 11.56 9.15
CA ASP A 329 -21.04 12.35 8.78
C ASP A 329 -21.10 12.63 7.28
N ALA A 330 -19.95 12.80 6.61
CA ALA A 330 -19.89 12.93 5.15
C ALA A 330 -20.23 11.63 4.40
N LEU A 331 -20.19 10.48 5.07
CA LEU A 331 -20.61 9.18 4.53
C LEU A 331 -22.11 8.90 4.77
N ARG A 332 -22.79 9.72 5.58
CA ARG A 332 -24.19 9.50 5.96
C ARG A 332 -25.08 9.49 4.70
N GLY A 333 -25.99 8.52 4.64
CA GLY A 333 -26.87 8.29 3.48
C GLY A 333 -26.20 7.55 2.31
N ARG A 334 -24.91 7.20 2.42
CA ARG A 334 -24.16 6.44 1.40
C ARG A 334 -23.54 5.15 1.95
N THR A 335 -23.94 4.74 3.15
CA THR A 335 -23.47 3.55 3.87
C THR A 335 -23.50 2.26 3.03
N PRO A 336 -24.53 1.98 2.19
CA PRO A 336 -24.54 0.76 1.37
C PRO A 336 -23.32 0.62 0.45
N TRP A 337 -22.80 1.73 -0.08
CA TRP A 337 -21.60 1.73 -0.94
C TRP A 337 -20.32 1.49 -0.15
N VAL A 338 -20.24 2.03 1.07
CA VAL A 338 -19.11 1.76 1.99
C VAL A 338 -19.12 0.28 2.40
N ILE A 339 -20.29 -0.27 2.74
CA ILE A 339 -20.45 -1.70 3.05
C ILE A 339 -20.05 -2.54 1.83
N THR A 340 -20.48 -2.17 0.63
CA THR A 340 -20.09 -2.85 -0.62
C THR A 340 -18.57 -2.86 -0.78
N GLY A 341 -17.90 -1.71 -0.58
CA GLY A 341 -16.44 -1.62 -0.61
C GLY A 341 -15.76 -2.54 0.40
N LEU A 342 -16.27 -2.61 1.64
CA LEU A 342 -15.74 -3.52 2.67
C LEU A 342 -15.96 -4.99 2.30
N LEU A 343 -17.14 -5.34 1.78
CA LEU A 343 -17.45 -6.71 1.34
C LEU A 343 -16.54 -7.16 0.18
N LEU A 344 -16.19 -6.26 -0.73
CA LEU A 344 -15.30 -6.55 -1.85
C LEU A 344 -13.88 -6.91 -1.39
N VAL A 345 -13.45 -6.49 -0.20
CA VAL A 345 -12.12 -6.83 0.34
C VAL A 345 -12.12 -8.24 0.97
N ILE A 346 -13.28 -8.78 1.39
CA ILE A 346 -13.37 -10.09 2.07
C ILE A 346 -12.71 -11.24 1.28
N PRO A 347 -12.92 -11.40 -0.04
CA PRO A 347 -12.25 -12.45 -0.80
C PRO A 347 -10.72 -12.43 -0.68
N VAL A 348 -10.11 -11.25 -0.52
CA VAL A 348 -8.67 -11.09 -0.35
C VAL A 348 -8.19 -11.68 0.99
N PHE A 349 -8.99 -11.49 2.06
CA PHE A 349 -8.71 -12.11 3.37
C PHE A 349 -8.93 -13.62 3.35
N LEU A 350 -9.94 -14.09 2.62
CA LEU A 350 -10.26 -15.51 2.53
C LEU A 350 -9.20 -16.30 1.75
N THR A 351 -8.56 -15.67 0.76
CA THR A 351 -7.63 -16.34 -0.17
C THR A 351 -6.17 -15.99 0.05
N GLY A 352 -5.84 -15.08 0.98
CA GLY A 352 -4.47 -14.69 1.32
C GLY A 352 -4.24 -14.58 2.83
N PHE A 353 -3.13 -15.14 3.30
CA PHE A 353 -2.79 -15.23 4.73
C PHE A 353 -2.22 -13.94 5.35
N ASP A 354 -1.89 -12.94 4.53
CA ASP A 354 -1.18 -11.73 4.95
C ASP A 354 -2.14 -10.65 5.50
N TRP A 355 -2.86 -10.99 6.59
CA TRP A 355 -3.95 -10.17 7.13
C TRP A 355 -3.48 -8.81 7.68
N THR A 356 -2.26 -8.75 8.21
CA THR A 356 -1.66 -7.47 8.63
C THR A 356 -1.47 -6.54 7.45
N ARG A 357 -0.98 -7.04 6.30
CA ARG A 357 -0.89 -6.26 5.07
C ARG A 357 -2.26 -5.82 4.58
N TRP A 358 -3.24 -6.71 4.56
CA TRP A 358 -4.60 -6.37 4.10
C TRP A 358 -5.21 -5.22 4.91
N LEU A 359 -5.02 -5.23 6.23
CA LEU A 359 -5.44 -4.12 7.08
C LEU A 359 -4.61 -2.84 6.86
N THR A 360 -3.33 -2.98 6.51
CA THR A 360 -2.48 -1.83 6.12
C THR A 360 -2.97 -1.18 4.83
N ILE A 361 -3.43 -1.96 3.85
CA ILE A 361 -4.05 -1.45 2.61
C ILE A 361 -5.41 -0.80 2.90
N VAL A 362 -6.25 -1.41 3.74
CA VAL A 362 -7.52 -0.79 4.17
C VAL A 362 -7.26 0.53 4.93
N ALA A 363 -6.21 0.58 5.76
CA ALA A 363 -5.79 1.80 6.43
C ALA A 363 -5.32 2.86 5.42
N PHE A 364 -4.59 2.45 4.37
CA PHE A 364 -4.19 3.33 3.26
C PHE A 364 -5.42 3.92 2.54
N ASP A 365 -6.38 3.08 2.13
CA ASP A 365 -7.63 3.49 1.46
C ASP A 365 -8.37 4.57 2.25
N PHE A 366 -8.52 4.36 3.56
CA PHE A 366 -9.16 5.34 4.42
C PHE A 366 -8.29 6.59 4.60
N ALA A 367 -7.01 6.42 4.94
CA ALA A 367 -6.13 7.50 5.35
C ALA A 367 -5.91 8.51 4.22
N ILE A 368 -5.66 8.06 2.99
CA ILE A 368 -5.42 8.95 1.85
C ILE A 368 -6.66 9.83 1.59
N VAL A 369 -7.85 9.24 1.60
CA VAL A 369 -9.10 9.98 1.41
C VAL A 369 -9.37 10.91 2.59
N PHE A 370 -9.15 10.45 3.82
CA PHE A 370 -9.30 11.27 5.02
C PHE A 370 -8.37 12.48 5.02
N LEU A 371 -7.12 12.32 4.58
CA LEU A 371 -6.14 13.40 4.50
C LEU A 371 -6.56 14.48 3.51
N LEU A 372 -7.00 14.08 2.32
CA LEU A 372 -7.49 15.01 1.30
C LEU A 372 -8.82 15.67 1.71
N PHE A 373 -9.67 14.95 2.45
CA PHE A 373 -10.85 15.53 3.09
C PHE A 373 -10.44 16.59 4.10
N ALA A 374 -9.55 16.25 5.03
CA ALA A 374 -9.07 17.13 6.09
C ALA A 374 -8.35 18.36 5.53
N ALA A 375 -7.62 18.22 4.42
CA ALA A 375 -6.95 19.34 3.74
C ALA A 375 -7.91 20.44 3.25
N ARG A 376 -9.21 20.13 3.11
CA ARG A 376 -10.26 21.09 2.70
C ARG A 376 -11.08 21.61 3.89
N ARG A 377 -10.71 21.27 5.11
CA ARG A 377 -11.42 21.65 6.34
C ARG A 377 -10.68 22.77 7.05
N PRO A 378 -11.37 23.81 7.55
CA PRO A 378 -10.73 24.95 8.21
C PRO A 378 -9.94 24.58 9.47
N GLU A 379 -10.27 23.46 10.11
CA GLU A 379 -9.59 22.96 11.30
C GLU A 379 -8.09 22.71 11.07
N ILE A 380 -7.71 22.28 9.85
CA ILE A 380 -6.31 22.01 9.51
C ILE A 380 -5.49 23.29 9.37
N ASP A 381 -6.11 24.44 9.20
CA ASP A 381 -5.43 25.74 9.08
C ASP A 381 -5.20 26.40 10.45
N ARG A 382 -5.73 25.82 11.52
CA ARG A 382 -5.54 26.32 12.90
C ARG A 382 -4.17 25.94 13.45
N ARG A 383 -3.58 26.83 14.24
CA ARG A 383 -2.31 26.55 14.94
C ARG A 383 -2.42 25.28 15.81
N PRO A 384 -1.41 24.41 15.81
CA PRO A 384 -1.39 23.25 16.69
C PRO A 384 -1.21 23.70 18.14
N THR A 385 -1.80 22.94 19.06
CA THR A 385 -1.56 23.14 20.48
C THR A 385 -0.22 22.51 20.88
N PRO A 386 0.41 22.92 22.00
CA PRO A 386 1.62 22.25 22.51
C PRO A 386 1.43 20.74 22.71
N LYS A 387 0.23 20.31 23.10
CA LYS A 387 -0.13 18.88 23.21
C LYS A 387 -0.08 18.17 21.86
N THR A 388 -0.56 18.82 20.80
CA THR A 388 -0.52 18.28 19.42
C THR A 388 0.92 18.14 18.93
N VAL A 389 1.80 19.10 19.20
CA VAL A 389 3.21 19.03 18.82
C VAL A 389 3.94 17.90 19.56
N ARG A 390 3.69 17.74 20.87
CA ARG A 390 4.21 16.58 21.63
C ARG A 390 3.71 15.26 21.07
N LEU A 391 2.42 15.17 20.75
CA LEU A 391 1.84 13.98 20.13
C LEU A 391 2.50 13.67 18.79
N PHE A 392 2.75 14.66 17.96
CA PHE A 392 3.46 14.49 16.69
C PHE A 392 4.84 13.88 16.89
N ILE A 393 5.64 14.41 17.82
CA ILE A 393 6.97 13.88 18.12
C ILE A 393 6.86 12.42 18.60
N LEU A 394 5.91 12.12 19.49
CA LEU A 394 5.69 10.76 19.98
C LEU A 394 5.27 9.80 18.86
N LEU A 395 4.39 10.23 17.94
CA LEU A 395 3.98 9.44 16.79
C LEU A 395 5.15 9.19 15.83
N VAL A 396 5.96 10.21 15.54
CA VAL A 396 7.15 10.10 14.70
C VAL A 396 8.12 9.07 15.30
N ILE A 397 8.40 9.16 16.60
CA ILE A 397 9.29 8.21 17.28
C ILE A 397 8.70 6.79 17.27
N ALA A 398 7.44 6.63 17.67
CA ALA A 398 6.81 5.31 17.75
C ALA A 398 6.74 4.61 16.39
N LEU A 399 6.36 5.34 15.33
CA LEU A 399 6.28 4.80 13.97
C LEU A 399 7.66 4.52 13.36
N ALA A 400 8.67 5.32 13.71
CA ALA A 400 10.05 5.07 13.28
C ALA A 400 10.67 3.83 13.94
N LEU A 401 10.29 3.54 15.19
CA LEU A 401 10.77 2.38 15.96
C LEU A 401 10.02 1.08 15.63
N ILE A 402 8.75 1.17 15.23
CA ILE A 402 7.89 0.02 14.92
C ILE A 402 7.43 0.14 13.47
N PRO A 403 8.26 -0.28 12.49
CA PRO A 403 7.92 -0.20 11.07
C PRO A 403 6.89 -1.28 10.71
N VAL A 404 5.62 -1.05 11.06
CA VAL A 404 4.51 -2.00 10.84
C VAL A 404 4.44 -2.50 9.40
N GLY A 405 4.71 -1.62 8.42
CA GLY A 405 4.72 -1.98 7.00
C GLY A 405 5.74 -3.04 6.59
N ALA A 406 6.70 -3.36 7.45
CA ALA A 406 7.66 -4.45 7.25
C ALA A 406 7.19 -5.81 7.79
N VAL A 407 6.01 -5.89 8.43
CA VAL A 407 5.50 -7.12 9.06
C VAL A 407 4.56 -7.85 8.10
N PRO A 408 4.95 -9.01 7.52
CA PRO A 408 4.17 -9.75 6.51
C PRO A 408 3.04 -10.63 7.08
N GLY A 409 2.63 -10.39 8.33
CA GLY A 409 1.68 -11.23 9.08
C GLY A 409 2.36 -12.29 9.96
N PHE A 410 1.60 -12.82 10.93
CA PHE A 410 2.05 -13.80 11.91
C PHE A 410 1.62 -15.22 11.52
N GLY A 411 2.52 -16.19 11.67
CA GLY A 411 2.23 -17.61 11.44
C GLY A 411 2.25 -18.05 9.96
N GLY A 412 2.74 -17.21 9.05
CA GLY A 412 2.90 -17.54 7.64
C GLY A 412 3.77 -18.79 7.40
N PRO A 413 3.62 -19.48 6.25
CA PRO A 413 4.43 -20.64 5.92
C PRO A 413 5.91 -20.28 5.91
N ARG A 414 6.78 -21.13 6.47
CA ARG A 414 8.22 -20.94 6.37
C ARG A 414 8.64 -21.24 4.93
N MET A 415 9.06 -20.21 4.19
CA MET A 415 9.55 -20.34 2.81
C MET A 415 11.04 -20.73 2.81
N VAL A 416 11.33 -21.96 3.28
CA VAL A 416 12.69 -22.51 3.44
C VAL A 416 13.21 -23.16 2.17
#